data_AF-A0A660YHR4-F1
#
_entry.id   AF-A0A660YHR4-F1
#
_cell.length_a   1.000
_cell.length_b   1.000
_cell.length_c   1.000
_cell.angle_alpha   90.00
_cell.angle_beta   90.00
_cell.angle_gamma   90.00
#
_symmetry.space_group_name_H-M   'P 1'
#
loop_
_entity.id
_entity.type
_entity.pdbx_description
1 polymer ?
#
loop_
_entity_poly.entity_id
_entity_poly.type
_entity_poly.pdbx_seq_one_letter_code
_entity_poly.pdbx_strand_id
1 'polypeptide(L)'
;PYIIPADMLENPENLDITLKVNGEVRQQGNTKDMIFNIKQIVSHISGFMTLEPGDIIATGTPEGVSPIEPGDTVEITISGLGTLVNNVVKE
;
A
#
# COMPACT_ATOMS: atom_id res chain seq x y z
N PRO A 1 10.08 0.58 3.57
CA PRO A 1 11.50 0.16 3.43
C PRO A 1 11.85 -1.17 4.13
N TYR A 2 10.90 -1.82 4.81
CA TYR A 2 11.09 -3.08 5.54
C TYR A 2 9.73 -3.80 5.68
N ILE A 3 9.75 -5.05 6.13
CA ILE A 3 8.56 -5.84 6.49
C ILE A 3 8.33 -5.68 7.99
N ILE A 4 7.10 -5.43 8.41
CA ILE A 4 6.71 -5.45 9.82
C ILE A 4 6.04 -6.81 10.14
N PRO A 5 6.43 -7.50 11.23
CA PRO A 5 5.71 -8.67 11.71
C PRO A 5 4.25 -8.33 12.01
N ALA A 6 3.33 -9.25 11.66
CA ALA A 6 1.90 -8.98 11.76
C ALA A 6 1.41 -8.73 13.19
N ASP A 7 2.08 -9.29 14.19
CA ASP A 7 1.79 -9.13 15.63
C ASP A 7 2.22 -7.78 16.20
N MET A 8 3.02 -7.01 15.47
CA MET A 8 3.45 -5.65 15.84
C MET A 8 2.43 -4.57 15.42
N LEU A 9 1.38 -4.94 14.69
CA LEU A 9 0.29 -4.04 14.29
C LEU A 9 -0.98 -4.38 15.08
N GLU A 10 -1.55 -3.40 15.78
CA GLU A 10 -2.81 -3.59 16.53
C GLU A 10 -3.98 -3.94 15.61
N ASN A 11 -4.11 -3.25 14.47
CA ASN A 11 -5.18 -3.48 13.51
C ASN A 11 -4.75 -3.15 12.07
N PRO A 12 -4.45 -4.15 11.22
CA PRO A 12 -4.07 -3.91 9.83
C PRO A 12 -5.25 -3.48 8.94
N GLU A 13 -6.48 -3.56 9.44
CA GLU A 13 -7.70 -3.12 8.74
C GLU A 13 -8.06 -1.66 9.08
N ASN A 14 -7.23 -0.93 9.83
CA ASN A 14 -7.46 0.49 10.12
C ASN A 14 -6.16 1.30 10.09
N LEU A 15 -5.55 1.40 8.91
CA LEU A 15 -4.32 2.14 8.64
C LEU A 15 -4.61 3.28 7.66
N ASP A 16 -4.17 4.47 8.00
CA ASP A 16 -4.21 5.62 7.10
C ASP A 16 -3.10 5.51 6.06
N ILE A 17 -3.46 5.75 4.80
CA ILE A 17 -2.56 5.73 3.63
C ILE A 17 -2.59 7.12 3.01
N THR A 18 -1.41 7.69 2.76
CA THR A 18 -1.28 8.97 2.05
C THR A 18 -0.15 8.87 1.05
N LEU A 19 -0.41 9.27 -0.20
CA LEU A 19 0.60 9.40 -1.25
C LEU A 19 0.72 10.85 -1.67
N LYS A 20 1.97 11.34 -1.74
CA LYS A 20 2.32 12.67 -2.23
C LYS A 20 3.20 12.58 -3.47
N VAL A 21 3.02 13.52 -4.38
CA VAL A 21 3.93 13.77 -5.51
C VAL A 21 4.45 15.19 -5.36
N ASN A 22 5.77 15.36 -5.22
CA ASN A 22 6.41 16.66 -4.97
C ASN A 22 5.80 17.42 -3.78
N GLY A 23 5.42 16.69 -2.72
CA GLY A 23 4.78 17.24 -1.52
C GLY A 23 3.28 17.46 -1.62
N GLU A 24 2.67 17.38 -2.80
CA GLU A 24 1.22 17.50 -3.02
C GLU A 24 0.53 16.17 -2.78
N VAL A 25 -0.50 16.12 -1.92
CA VAL A 25 -1.29 14.91 -1.69
C VAL A 25 -2.08 14.56 -2.95
N ARG A 26 -1.83 13.37 -3.51
CA ARG A 26 -2.53 12.85 -4.69
C ARG A 26 -3.47 11.70 -4.36
N GLN A 27 -3.16 10.91 -3.34
CA GLN A 27 -4.07 9.89 -2.81
C GLN A 27 -4.12 9.95 -1.30
N GLN A 28 -5.30 9.69 -0.76
CA GLN A 28 -5.53 9.58 0.67
C GLN A 28 -6.67 8.59 0.91
N GLY A 29 -6.48 7.67 1.86
CA GLY A 29 -7.52 6.69 2.19
C GLY A 29 -7.18 5.92 3.47
N ASN A 30 -8.04 5.00 3.85
CA ASN A 30 -7.82 4.12 4.98
C ASN A 30 -8.16 2.67 4.61
N THR A 31 -7.42 1.70 5.14
CA THR A 31 -7.65 0.27 4.85
C THR A 31 -9.03 -0.23 5.27
N LYS A 32 -9.71 0.45 6.20
CA LYS A 32 -11.09 0.09 6.61
C LYS A 32 -12.10 0.28 5.48
N ASP A 33 -11.77 1.11 4.49
CA ASP A 33 -12.62 1.45 3.35
C ASP A 33 -12.37 0.48 2.17
N MET A 34 -11.53 -0.55 2.34
CA MET A 34 -11.31 -1.59 1.35
C MET A 34 -12.60 -2.36 1.05
N ILE A 35 -12.91 -2.55 -0.23
CA ILE A 35 -14.08 -3.33 -0.68
C ILE A 35 -13.99 -4.79 -0.21
N PHE A 36 -12.79 -5.37 -0.27
CA PHE A 36 -12.46 -6.68 0.28
C PHE A 36 -11.33 -6.51 1.28
N ASN A 37 -11.54 -6.95 2.52
CA ASN A 37 -10.55 -6.86 3.58
C ASN A 37 -9.40 -7.87 3.38
N ILE A 38 -8.31 -7.72 4.13
CA ILE A 38 -7.07 -8.51 3.95
C ILE A 38 -7.37 -10.01 4.08
N LYS A 39 -8.19 -10.40 5.07
CA LYS A 39 -8.57 -11.80 5.30
C LYS A 39 -9.36 -12.39 4.13
N GLN A 40 -10.27 -11.60 3.54
CA GLN A 40 -11.05 -12.01 2.36
C GLN A 40 -10.14 -12.21 1.15
N ILE A 41 -9.18 -11.32 0.91
CA ILE A 41 -8.25 -11.42 -0.21
C ILE A 41 -7.41 -12.70 -0.10
N VAL A 42 -6.81 -12.97 1.07
CA VAL A 42 -6.00 -14.18 1.31
C VAL A 42 -6.85 -15.45 1.14
N SER A 43 -8.05 -15.47 1.71
CA SER A 43 -8.99 -16.61 1.58
C SER A 43 -9.39 -16.86 0.13
N HIS A 44 -9.69 -15.79 -0.62
CA HIS A 44 -10.08 -15.90 -2.02
C HIS A 44 -8.95 -16.48 -2.87
N ILE A 45 -7.73 -15.91 -2.79
CA ILE A 45 -6.59 -16.36 -3.62
C ILE A 45 -6.19 -17.81 -3.28
N SER A 46 -6.17 -18.16 -1.98
CA SER A 46 -5.85 -19.53 -1.54
C SER A 46 -6.87 -20.59 -2.00
N GLY A 47 -8.06 -20.18 -2.43
CA GLY A 47 -9.05 -21.06 -3.05
C GLY A 47 -8.71 -21.47 -4.49
N PHE A 48 -7.81 -20.76 -5.18
CA PHE A 48 -7.45 -21.02 -6.58
C PHE A 48 -5.99 -21.43 -6.77
N MET A 49 -5.10 -21.04 -5.86
CA MET A 49 -3.68 -21.40 -5.90
C MET A 49 -3.12 -21.56 -4.49
N THR A 50 -2.06 -22.37 -4.36
CA THR A 50 -1.29 -22.44 -3.10
C THR A 50 -0.51 -21.14 -2.93
N LEU A 51 -0.64 -20.52 -1.75
CA LEU A 51 0.20 -19.41 -1.32
C LEU A 51 1.44 -19.97 -0.62
N GLU A 52 2.62 -19.47 -0.99
CA GLU A 52 3.91 -19.87 -0.44
C GLU A 52 4.49 -18.78 0.47
N PRO A 53 5.31 -19.16 1.47
CA PRO A 53 6.05 -18.19 2.28
C PRO A 53 6.91 -17.27 1.40
N GLY A 54 6.67 -15.96 1.52
CA GLY A 54 7.35 -14.94 0.71
C GLY A 54 6.50 -14.36 -0.42
N ASP A 55 5.31 -14.92 -0.69
CA ASP A 55 4.37 -14.34 -1.62
C ASP A 55 3.93 -12.94 -1.18
N ILE A 56 3.81 -12.03 -2.15
CA ILE A 56 3.41 -10.63 -1.93
C ILE A 56 2.07 -10.38 -2.63
N ILE A 57 1.09 -9.91 -1.85
CA ILE A 57 -0.22 -9.51 -2.35
C ILE A 57 -0.32 -7.99 -2.29
N ALA A 58 -0.45 -7.34 -3.45
CA ALA A 58 -0.81 -5.92 -3.51
C ALA A 58 -2.33 -5.78 -3.36
N THR A 59 -2.78 -5.25 -2.22
CA THR A 59 -4.19 -5.28 -1.78
C THR A 59 -5.10 -4.26 -2.47
N GLY A 60 -4.56 -3.42 -3.34
CA GLY A 60 -5.27 -2.36 -4.05
C GLY A 60 -4.73 -0.97 -3.71
N THR A 61 -5.46 0.05 -4.18
CA THR A 61 -5.08 1.46 -4.00
C THR A 61 -6.33 2.31 -3.75
N PRO A 62 -6.25 3.37 -2.91
CA PRO A 62 -7.29 4.38 -2.84
C PRO A 62 -7.48 5.13 -4.16
N GLU A 63 -8.51 5.96 -4.24
CA GLU A 63 -8.74 6.87 -5.36
C GLU A 63 -7.61 7.92 -5.52
N GLY A 64 -7.57 8.58 -6.68
CA GLY A 64 -6.58 9.64 -6.95
C GLY A 64 -5.35 9.19 -7.74
N VAL A 65 -5.42 8.05 -8.44
CA VAL A 65 -4.39 7.63 -9.41
C VAL A 65 -4.24 8.73 -10.48
N SER A 66 -3.01 9.21 -10.64
CA SER A 66 -2.66 10.25 -11.62
C SER A 66 -1.27 9.99 -12.21
N PRO A 67 -0.97 10.52 -13.42
CA PRO A 67 0.36 10.41 -14.02
C PRO A 67 1.46 11.06 -13.17
N ILE A 68 2.68 10.56 -13.35
CA ILE A 68 3.93 11.08 -12.79
C ILE A 68 4.94 11.28 -13.91
N GLU A 69 5.89 12.19 -13.72
CA GLU A 69 6.89 12.57 -14.71
C GLU A 69 8.31 12.34 -14.19
N PRO A 70 9.32 12.15 -15.07
CA PRO A 70 10.71 12.17 -14.66
C PRO A 70 11.08 13.44 -13.89
N GLY A 71 11.73 13.28 -12.75
CA GLY A 71 12.04 14.36 -11.81
C GLY A 71 11.08 14.42 -10.61
N ASP A 72 9.94 13.73 -10.66
CA ASP A 72 9.02 13.69 -9.53
C ASP A 72 9.57 12.89 -8.35
N THR A 73 9.27 13.37 -7.14
CA THR A 73 9.44 12.61 -5.89
C THR A 73 8.08 12.08 -5.45
N VAL A 74 7.96 10.76 -5.39
CA VAL A 74 6.73 10.08 -4.93
C VAL A 74 6.98 9.55 -3.52
N GLU A 75 6.13 9.97 -2.57
CA GLU A 75 6.22 9.58 -1.17
C GLU A 75 4.92 8.90 -0.76
N ILE A 76 4.97 7.64 -0.32
CA ILE A 76 3.82 6.94 0.26
C ILE A 76 4.07 6.71 1.75
N THR A 77 3.11 7.11 2.58
CA THR A 77 3.14 6.91 4.04
C THR A 77 1.95 6.06 4.45
N ILE A 78 2.22 5.05 5.27
CA ILE A 78 1.19 4.23 5.92
C ILE A 78 1.38 4.33 7.43
N SER A 79 0.31 4.66 8.16
CA SER A 79 0.35 4.79 9.62
C SER A 79 0.89 3.51 10.26
N GLY A 80 1.90 3.63 11.13
CA GLY A 80 2.54 2.48 11.79
C GLY A 80 3.60 1.73 10.96
N LEU A 81 3.68 1.96 9.64
CA LEU A 81 4.67 1.31 8.76
C LEU A 81 5.75 2.29 8.25
N GLY A 82 5.46 3.59 8.30
CA GLY A 82 6.38 4.66 7.89
C GLY A 82 6.22 5.08 6.43
N THR A 83 7.26 5.72 5.90
CA THR A 83 7.25 6.35 4.57
C THR A 83 8.23 5.65 3.63
N LEU A 84 7.80 5.39 2.40
CA LEU A 84 8.63 4.98 1.28
C LEU A 84 8.71 6.15 0.28
N VAL A 85 9.93 6.49 -0.14
CA VAL A 85 10.21 7.57 -1.08
C VAL A 85 10.84 6.99 -2.34
N ASN A 86 10.36 7.41 -3.51
CA ASN A 86 10.88 7.02 -4.81
C ASN A 86 11.08 8.26 -5.69
N ASN A 87 12.29 8.41 -6.24
CA ASN A 87 12.61 9.47 -7.21
C ASN A 87 12.42 8.92 -8.62
N VAL A 88 11.52 9.52 -9.39
CA VAL A 88 11.23 9.10 -10.77
C VAL A 88 12.35 9.62 -11.67
N VAL A 89 12.98 8.72 -12.40
CA VAL A 89 14.04 9.04 -13.36
C VAL A 89 13.64 8.56 -14.75
N LYS A 90 14.13 9.25 -15.79
CA LYS A 90 14.01 8.77 -17.16
C LYS A 90 14.97 7.59 -17.36
N GLU A 91 14.57 6.63 -18.18
CA GLU A 91 15.45 5.56 -18.69
C GLU A 91 16.66 6.13 -19.44
#